data_AF-A0A6L9QSJ2-F1
#
_entry.id   AF-A0A6L9QSJ2-F1
#
_cell.length_a   1.000
_cell.length_b   1.000
_cell.length_c   1.000
_cell.angle_alpha   90.00
_cell.angle_beta   90.00
_cell.angle_gamma   90.00
#
_symmetry.space_group_name_H-M   'P 1'
#
loop_
_entity.id
_entity.type
_entity.pdbx_description
1 polymer ?
#
loop_
_entity_poly.entity_id
_entity_poly.type
_entity_poly.pdbx_seq_one_letter_code
_entity_poly.pdbx_strand_id
1 'polypeptide(L)'
;MESLPDDPVLPVSEPGEVVLRPPRMLRYLAYAQATAGALLLLAAAFAFWIQALVPALCIAVMGLAAIGATLSILFGKVKLGPDGLHNNKDSVNQVYMAWEGITKLEKRRRLWTEGIGAVSPATSVTLGAPIRLRFRRDRDFEAAVVGLSSRAGREVTRGRPLLTWRYVVAHIAILATWTLLFVTFDPIWHHQAWPGRMEASAVPDACGVLAPAAKQMASTEKPLSVRDASSRSMCRFDTISLHLEYRLHQYALGEDGGIEQAERNFREGFPGPAPSDKGARPLPGVGDEATIVTSTHQDPSRVTQIQISARKGNVTIWLTYTPRLEGEDATGKAVALAERLARAAADRVVLD
;
A
#
# COMPACT_ATOMS: atom_id res chain seq x y z
N MET A 1 -6.40 -1.56 40.66
CA MET A 1 -5.04 -1.15 41.08
C MET A 1 -4.15 -2.36 40.80
N GLU A 2 -3.78 -2.53 39.53
CA GLU A 2 -3.02 -3.70 39.07
C GLU A 2 -1.57 -3.58 39.51
N SER A 3 -1.09 -4.61 40.21
CA SER A 3 0.29 -4.76 40.63
C SER A 3 1.20 -4.88 39.41
N LEU A 4 2.15 -3.95 39.29
CA LEU A 4 3.27 -4.08 38.37
C LEU A 4 4.04 -5.39 38.65
N PRO A 5 4.50 -6.13 37.62
CA PRO A 5 5.28 -7.34 37.81
C PRO A 5 6.64 -7.02 38.46
N ASP A 6 7.05 -7.85 39.41
CA ASP A 6 8.32 -7.75 40.14
C ASP A 6 9.52 -7.75 39.17
N ASP A 7 10.45 -6.82 39.41
CA ASP A 7 11.69 -6.69 38.65
C ASP A 7 12.55 -7.96 38.77
N PRO A 8 13.18 -8.44 37.67
CA PRO A 8 14.13 -9.54 37.75
C PRO A 8 15.34 -9.12 38.60
N VAL A 9 15.62 -9.90 39.65
CA VAL A 9 16.78 -9.71 40.54
C VAL A 9 18.07 -9.84 39.73
N LEU A 10 18.79 -8.73 39.61
CA LEU A 10 20.07 -8.66 38.91
C LEU A 10 21.23 -9.02 39.86
N PRO A 11 22.33 -9.59 39.33
CA PRO A 11 23.51 -9.92 40.12
C PRO A 11 24.11 -8.66 40.77
N VAL A 12 24.51 -8.82 42.03
CA VAL A 12 25.14 -7.80 42.87
C VAL A 12 26.39 -7.27 42.16
N SER A 13 26.47 -5.95 41.98
CA SER A 13 27.62 -5.27 41.38
C SER A 13 28.77 -5.26 42.38
N GLU A 14 30.00 -5.41 41.90
CA GLU A 14 31.19 -5.26 42.75
C GLU A 14 31.26 -3.83 43.31
N PRO A 15 31.74 -3.65 44.56
CA PRO A 15 31.81 -2.33 45.19
C PRO A 15 32.67 -1.37 44.36
N GLY A 16 32.04 -0.32 43.81
CA GLY A 16 32.68 0.73 42.99
C GLY A 16 32.23 0.76 41.52
N GLU A 17 31.57 -0.30 41.05
CA GLU A 17 31.07 -0.39 39.67
C GLU A 17 29.77 0.42 39.48
N VAL A 18 29.77 1.38 38.55
CA VAL A 18 28.55 2.14 38.18
C VAL A 18 28.08 1.71 36.81
N VAL A 19 26.85 1.22 36.71
CA VAL A 19 26.26 0.78 35.44
C VAL A 19 25.36 1.88 34.88
N LEU A 20 25.80 2.52 33.80
CA LEU A 20 24.99 3.45 33.03
C LEU A 20 24.07 2.69 32.07
N ARG A 21 22.80 3.09 32.06
CA ARG A 21 21.76 2.54 31.18
C ARG A 21 21.02 3.67 30.46
N PRO A 22 20.46 3.41 29.27
CA PRO A 22 19.56 4.35 28.64
C PRO A 22 18.35 4.68 29.54
N PRO A 23 17.85 5.93 29.50
CA PRO A 23 16.71 6.35 30.31
C PRO A 23 15.48 5.52 29.98
N ARG A 24 14.59 5.34 30.97
CA ARG A 24 13.39 4.49 30.85
C ARG A 24 12.54 4.86 29.63
N MET A 25 12.35 6.16 29.37
CA MET A 25 11.61 6.64 28.22
C MET A 25 12.19 6.17 26.88
N LEU A 26 13.52 6.22 26.71
CA LEU A 26 14.16 5.73 25.48
C LEU A 26 14.02 4.21 25.33
N ARG A 27 14.03 3.46 26.44
CA ARG A 27 13.76 2.01 26.42
C ARG A 27 12.32 1.72 26.03
N TYR A 28 11.33 2.45 26.57
CA TYR A 28 9.92 2.28 26.15
C TYR A 28 9.71 2.62 24.67
N LEU A 29 10.32 3.70 24.18
CA LEU A 29 10.29 4.03 22.75
C LEU A 29 10.96 2.94 21.91
N ALA A 30 12.08 2.38 22.38
CA ALA A 30 12.74 1.27 21.72
C ALA A 30 11.88 0.00 21.72
N TYR A 31 11.15 -0.31 22.81
CA TYR A 31 10.18 -1.41 22.85
C TYR A 31 9.02 -1.18 21.89
N ALA A 32 8.45 0.02 21.85
CA ALA A 32 7.38 0.38 20.92
C ALA A 32 7.83 0.25 19.46
N GLN A 33 9.04 0.70 19.15
CA GLN A 33 9.63 0.58 17.82
C GLN A 33 9.95 -0.89 17.47
N ALA A 34 10.42 -1.70 18.42
CA ALA A 34 10.66 -3.12 18.21
C ALA A 34 9.35 -3.90 17.98
N THR A 35 8.29 -3.58 18.73
CA THR A 35 6.96 -4.17 18.53
C THR A 35 6.35 -3.75 17.19
N ALA A 36 6.46 -2.48 16.81
CA ALA A 36 6.08 -2.04 15.46
C ALA A 36 6.87 -2.78 14.36
N GLY A 37 8.18 -2.96 14.55
CA GLY A 37 9.02 -3.75 13.64
C GLY A 37 8.58 -5.20 13.53
N ALA A 38 8.21 -5.85 14.64
CA ALA A 38 7.67 -7.22 14.64
C ALA A 38 6.32 -7.32 13.93
N LEU A 39 5.43 -6.33 14.13
CA LEU A 39 4.15 -6.24 13.40
C LEU A 39 4.38 -6.08 11.89
N LEU A 40 5.37 -5.30 11.47
CA LEU A 40 5.75 -5.20 10.05
C LEU A 40 6.22 -6.56 9.51
N LEU A 41 7.02 -7.32 10.25
CA LEU A 41 7.43 -8.66 9.79
C LEU A 41 6.23 -9.62 9.62
N LEU A 42 5.22 -9.54 10.51
CA LEU A 42 3.98 -10.29 10.36
C LEU A 42 3.20 -9.86 9.11
N ALA A 43 3.09 -8.54 8.88
CA ALA A 43 2.46 -8.01 7.67
C ALA A 43 3.21 -8.42 6.39
N ALA A 44 4.54 -8.47 6.42
CA ALA A 44 5.36 -8.95 5.31
C ALA A 44 5.13 -10.43 5.00
N ALA A 45 5.00 -11.28 6.02
CA ALA A 45 4.68 -12.70 5.85
C ALA A 45 3.28 -12.89 5.22
N PHE A 46 2.30 -12.09 5.64
CA PHE A 46 0.97 -12.08 5.03
C PHE A 46 1.00 -11.59 3.58
N ALA A 47 1.73 -10.50 3.30
CA ALA A 47 1.93 -9.98 1.96
C ALA A 47 2.59 -11.03 1.04
N PHE A 48 3.59 -11.75 1.54
CA PHE A 48 4.23 -12.83 0.80
C PHE A 48 3.25 -13.97 0.50
N TRP A 49 2.37 -14.32 1.44
CA TRP A 49 1.36 -15.37 1.27
C TRP A 49 0.35 -15.05 0.15
N ILE A 50 -0.04 -13.78 -0.01
CA ILE A 50 -0.88 -13.30 -1.13
C ILE A 50 -0.08 -13.00 -2.41
N GLN A 51 1.16 -13.50 -2.52
CA GLN A 51 2.05 -13.34 -3.68
C GLN A 51 2.51 -11.89 -3.95
N ALA A 52 2.41 -11.00 -2.96
CA ALA A 52 2.90 -9.62 -3.01
C ALA A 52 4.42 -9.50 -2.79
N LEU A 53 5.22 -10.13 -3.66
CA LEU A 53 6.67 -10.34 -3.44
C LEU A 53 7.46 -9.06 -3.17
N VAL A 54 7.24 -8.00 -3.97
CA VAL A 54 7.96 -6.73 -3.81
C VAL A 54 7.52 -6.03 -2.51
N PRO A 55 6.22 -5.75 -2.26
CA PRO A 55 5.77 -5.17 -0.99
C PRO A 55 6.22 -5.96 0.25
N ALA A 56 6.19 -7.29 0.19
CA ALA A 56 6.63 -8.14 1.29
C ALA A 56 8.11 -7.91 1.63
N LEU A 57 8.99 -7.88 0.63
CA LEU A 57 10.41 -7.60 0.82
C LEU A 57 10.62 -6.21 1.45
N CYS A 58 9.87 -5.22 0.96
CA CYS A 58 9.91 -3.85 1.43
C CYS A 58 9.59 -3.72 2.92
N ILE A 59 8.43 -4.26 3.31
CA ILE A 59 7.93 -4.26 4.68
C ILE A 59 8.88 -5.06 5.58
N ALA A 60 9.43 -6.19 5.10
CA ALA A 60 10.38 -7.01 5.85
C ALA A 60 11.67 -6.24 6.18
N VAL A 61 12.25 -5.54 5.20
CA VAL A 61 13.46 -4.71 5.41
C VAL A 61 13.19 -3.59 6.41
N MET A 62 12.02 -2.94 6.35
CA MET A 62 11.63 -1.92 7.33
C MET A 62 11.50 -2.50 8.74
N GLY A 63 10.85 -3.66 8.89
CA GLY A 63 10.70 -4.34 10.18
C GLY A 63 12.05 -4.72 10.80
N LEU A 64 12.94 -5.31 9.99
CA LEU A 64 14.31 -5.66 10.42
C LEU A 64 15.13 -4.43 10.81
N ALA A 65 15.06 -3.36 10.01
CA ALA A 65 15.77 -2.11 10.31
C ALA A 65 15.25 -1.45 11.60
N ALA A 66 13.93 -1.46 11.82
CA ALA A 66 13.31 -0.95 13.04
C ALA A 66 13.79 -1.72 14.27
N ILE A 67 13.78 -3.06 14.23
CA ILE A 67 14.28 -3.91 15.32
C ILE A 67 15.78 -3.67 15.54
N GLY A 68 16.59 -3.76 14.49
CA GLY A 68 18.05 -3.60 14.57
C GLY A 68 18.48 -2.27 15.18
N ALA A 69 17.79 -1.16 14.84
CA ALA A 69 18.07 0.16 15.40
C ALA A 69 17.77 0.26 16.91
N THR A 70 16.89 -0.58 17.45
CA THR A 70 16.47 -0.57 18.87
C THR A 70 17.37 -1.40 19.77
N LEU A 71 18.06 -2.41 19.21
CA LEU A 71 18.87 -3.36 19.99
C LEU A 71 19.92 -2.67 20.86
N SER A 72 20.68 -1.73 20.29
CA SER A 72 21.71 -1.01 21.07
C SER A 72 21.13 -0.08 22.15
N ILE A 73 19.85 0.28 22.09
CA ILE A 73 19.17 1.08 23.14
C ILE A 73 18.60 0.16 24.22
N LEU A 74 18.11 -1.02 23.86
CA LEU A 74 17.56 -2.00 24.81
C LEU A 74 18.66 -2.71 25.59
N PHE A 75 19.74 -3.09 24.90
CA PHE A 75 20.84 -3.87 25.47
C PHE A 75 22.08 -3.04 25.78
N GLY A 76 22.15 -1.78 25.30
CA GLY A 76 23.26 -0.87 25.56
C GLY A 76 23.48 -0.67 27.05
N LYS A 77 24.64 -1.09 27.55
CA LYS A 77 25.05 -0.89 28.95
C LYS A 77 26.51 -0.46 28.97
N VAL A 78 26.81 0.52 29.80
CA VAL A 78 28.19 0.95 30.03
C VAL A 78 28.51 0.78 31.50
N LYS A 79 29.50 -0.07 31.78
CA LYS A 79 30.01 -0.29 33.13
C LYS A 79 31.23 0.59 33.33
N LEU A 80 31.18 1.42 34.36
CA LEU A 80 32.28 2.25 34.81
C LEU A 80 32.94 1.52 35.98
N GLY A 81 33.99 0.77 35.68
CA GLY A 81 34.79 0.06 36.68
C GLY A 81 35.88 0.97 37.27
N PRO A 82 36.58 0.49 38.31
CA PRO A 82 37.76 1.17 38.86
C PRO A 82 38.86 1.34 37.81
N ASP A 83 39.02 0.35 36.93
CA ASP A 83 40.18 0.27 36.02
C ASP A 83 39.90 0.90 34.65
N GLY A 84 38.62 0.99 34.28
CA GLY A 84 38.23 1.54 33.00
C GLY A 84 36.74 1.46 32.68
N LEU A 85 36.45 1.70 31.42
CA LEU A 85 35.13 1.70 30.83
C LEU A 85 34.91 0.41 30.04
N HIS A 86 33.85 -0.31 30.35
CA HIS A 86 33.38 -1.44 29.54
C HIS A 86 32.07 -1.05 28.85
N ASN A 87 32.13 -0.92 27.53
CA ASN A 87 30.97 -0.63 26.70
C ASN A 87 30.43 -1.94 26.13
N ASN A 88 29.23 -2.33 26.54
CA ASN A 88 28.49 -3.42 25.91
C ASN A 88 27.44 -2.79 24.99
N LYS A 89 27.77 -2.71 23.70
CA LYS A 89 26.92 -2.03 22.71
C LYS A 89 25.76 -2.93 22.27
N ASP A 90 26.06 -4.22 22.06
CA ASP A 90 25.15 -5.33 21.77
C ASP A 90 25.75 -6.59 22.44
N SER A 91 24.95 -7.62 22.77
CA SER A 91 25.34 -8.78 23.62
C SER A 91 26.65 -9.51 23.23
N VAL A 92 27.18 -9.26 22.03
CA VAL A 92 28.35 -9.93 21.45
C VAL A 92 29.59 -9.01 21.42
N ASN A 93 29.45 -7.69 21.48
CA ASN A 93 30.55 -6.73 21.32
C ASN A 93 30.81 -5.93 22.60
N GLN A 94 31.65 -6.48 23.47
CA GLN A 94 32.18 -5.78 24.64
C GLN A 94 33.50 -5.09 24.27
N VAL A 95 33.57 -3.78 24.47
CA VAL A 95 34.78 -2.98 24.23
C VAL A 95 35.26 -2.41 25.55
N TYR A 96 36.52 -2.69 25.91
CA TYR A 96 37.19 -2.15 27.09
C TYR A 96 38.10 -0.97 26.73
N MET A 97 38.08 0.07 27.57
CA MET A 97 39.06 1.16 27.54
C MET A 97 39.47 1.54 28.96
N ALA A 98 40.76 1.41 29.25
CA ALA A 98 41.34 1.91 30.50
C ALA A 98 41.20 3.44 30.60
N TRP A 99 41.03 3.98 31.80
CA TRP A 99 40.84 5.42 32.02
C TRP A 99 42.00 6.25 31.46
N GLU A 100 43.24 5.81 31.68
CA GLU A 100 44.46 6.47 31.17
C GLU A 100 44.51 6.53 29.64
N GLY A 101 43.88 5.56 28.96
CA GLY A 101 43.80 5.50 27.51
C GLY A 101 42.79 6.46 26.89
N ILE A 102 41.93 7.10 27.70
CA ILE A 102 40.92 8.04 27.23
C ILE A 102 41.54 9.43 27.08
N THR A 103 41.77 9.84 25.83
CA THR A 103 42.32 11.16 25.52
C THR A 103 41.27 12.25 25.56
N LYS A 104 40.02 11.93 25.17
CA LYS A 104 38.89 12.86 25.22
C LYS A 104 37.54 12.17 25.28
N LEU A 105 36.57 12.88 25.83
CA LEU A 105 35.15 12.55 25.75
C LEU A 105 34.47 13.51 24.78
N GLU A 106 33.66 12.95 23.87
CA GLU A 106 32.97 13.70 22.81
C GLU A 106 31.46 13.55 22.92
N LYS A 107 30.76 14.68 22.91
CA LYS A 107 29.31 14.71 22.74
C LYS A 107 28.95 14.53 21.27
N ARG A 108 28.24 13.44 20.94
CA ARG A 108 27.85 13.07 19.57
C ARG A 108 26.37 13.29 19.34
N ARG A 109 26.04 14.13 18.36
CA ARG A 109 24.66 14.42 17.95
C ARG A 109 24.27 13.57 16.74
N ARG A 110 23.17 12.85 16.89
CA ARG A 110 22.43 12.16 15.82
C ARG A 110 21.18 12.97 15.46
N LEU A 111 20.36 12.43 14.54
CA LEU A 111 19.12 13.06 14.10
C LEU A 111 18.18 13.32 15.28
N TRP A 112 17.92 12.28 16.08
CA TRP A 112 16.96 12.32 17.19
C TRP A 112 17.61 12.24 18.58
N THR A 113 18.82 11.68 18.68
CA THR A 113 19.48 11.40 19.95
C THR A 113 20.83 12.10 20.09
N GLU A 114 21.25 12.28 21.33
CA GLU A 114 22.56 12.78 21.72
C GLU A 114 23.18 11.80 22.70
N GLY A 115 24.43 11.42 22.49
CA GLY A 115 25.16 10.46 23.33
C GLY A 115 26.62 10.83 23.47
N ILE A 116 27.35 10.03 24.24
CA ILE A 116 28.78 10.26 24.50
C ILE A 116 29.63 9.23 23.75
N GLY A 117 30.75 9.66 23.20
CA GLY A 117 31.81 8.80 22.71
C GLY A 117 33.08 8.97 23.54
N ALA A 118 33.78 7.87 23.78
CA ALA A 118 35.11 7.88 24.34
C ALA A 118 36.12 7.71 23.19
N VAL A 119 37.21 8.49 23.24
CA VAL A 119 38.25 8.48 22.22
C VAL A 119 39.59 8.15 22.87
N SER A 120 40.29 7.21 22.26
CA SER A 120 41.67 6.85 22.54
C SER A 120 42.53 7.12 21.28
N PRO A 121 43.87 7.06 21.36
CA PRO A 121 44.73 7.23 20.19
C PRO A 121 44.48 6.16 19.11
N ALA A 122 44.12 4.95 19.52
CA ALA A 122 43.91 3.82 18.62
C ALA A 122 42.47 3.72 18.12
N THR A 123 41.47 4.11 18.93
CA THR A 123 40.06 3.84 18.62
C THR A 123 39.13 4.94 19.13
N SER A 124 37.95 5.01 18.52
CA SER A 124 36.85 5.80 19.05
C SER A 124 35.59 4.97 19.18
N VAL A 125 35.02 4.93 20.38
CA VAL A 125 33.88 4.09 20.70
C VAL A 125 32.71 4.97 21.09
N THR A 126 31.57 4.77 20.42
CA THR A 126 30.31 5.40 20.85
C THR A 126 29.70 4.57 21.97
N LEU A 127 29.47 5.19 23.11
CA LEU A 127 28.94 4.54 24.30
C LEU A 127 27.46 4.19 24.11
N GLY A 128 27.05 3.02 24.62
CA GLY A 128 25.62 2.64 24.69
C GLY A 128 24.81 3.48 25.69
N ALA A 129 25.49 4.13 26.64
CA ALA A 129 24.94 5.07 27.61
C ALA A 129 26.05 6.02 28.11
N PRO A 130 25.76 7.27 28.52
CA PRO A 130 24.44 7.90 28.58
C PRO A 130 23.99 8.40 27.19
N ILE A 131 22.69 8.30 26.92
CA ILE A 131 22.02 8.75 25.69
C ILE A 131 20.73 9.49 26.08
N ARG A 132 20.40 10.57 25.37
CA ARG A 132 19.12 11.30 25.53
C ARG A 132 18.50 11.70 24.20
N LEU A 133 17.24 12.13 24.23
CA LEU A 133 16.60 12.83 23.11
C LEU A 133 17.21 14.22 22.94
N ARG A 134 17.57 14.58 21.70
CA ARG A 134 18.30 15.82 21.40
C ARG A 134 17.56 17.10 21.82
N PHE A 135 16.23 17.10 21.72
CA PHE A 135 15.39 18.28 21.94
C PHE A 135 14.86 18.39 23.37
N ARG A 136 15.29 17.52 24.29
CA ARG A 136 14.81 17.50 25.68
C ARG A 136 15.97 17.60 26.67
N ARG A 137 15.82 18.45 27.69
CA ARG A 137 16.71 18.44 28.85
C ARG A 137 16.45 17.18 29.68
N ASP A 138 17.50 16.53 30.14
CA ASP A 138 17.46 15.27 30.87
C ASP A 138 18.48 15.36 32.01
N ARG A 139 18.01 15.42 33.26
CA ARG A 139 18.86 15.59 34.44
C ARG A 139 19.75 14.38 34.70
N ASP A 140 19.24 13.18 34.42
CA ASP A 140 19.97 11.92 34.63
C ASP A 140 21.11 11.81 33.61
N PHE A 141 20.87 12.26 32.37
CA PHE A 141 21.92 12.38 31.37
C PHE A 141 23.03 13.32 31.81
N GLU A 142 22.72 14.53 32.26
CA GLU A 142 23.74 15.50 32.69
C GLU A 142 24.52 14.98 33.91
N ALA A 143 23.84 14.36 34.89
CA ALA A 143 24.51 13.75 36.05
C ALA A 143 25.46 12.60 35.66
N ALA A 144 25.03 11.73 34.75
CA ALA A 144 25.87 10.64 34.23
C ALA A 144 27.08 11.17 33.46
N VAL A 145 26.92 12.26 32.71
CA VAL A 145 28.00 12.94 31.99
C VAL A 145 29.03 13.53 32.96
N VAL A 146 28.58 14.18 34.04
CA VAL A 146 29.48 14.71 35.08
C VAL A 146 30.24 13.58 35.77
N GLY A 147 29.56 12.49 36.14
CA GLY A 147 30.21 11.32 36.74
C GLY A 147 31.25 10.68 35.81
N LEU A 148 30.94 10.55 34.52
CA LEU A 148 31.88 10.03 33.51
C LEU A 148 33.09 10.96 33.33
N SER A 149 32.86 12.27 33.26
CA SER A 149 33.90 13.28 33.12
C SER A 149 34.85 13.31 34.31
N SER A 150 34.31 13.22 35.52
CA SER A 150 35.07 13.17 36.77
C SER A 150 35.97 11.93 36.83
N ARG A 151 35.45 10.73 36.50
CA ARG A 151 36.24 9.49 36.51
C ARG A 151 37.32 9.46 35.43
N ALA A 152 37.03 9.97 34.24
CA ALA A 152 38.00 10.03 33.16
C ALA A 152 39.05 11.15 33.36
N GLY A 153 38.80 12.12 34.26
CA GLY A 153 39.63 13.32 34.38
C GLY A 153 39.62 14.19 33.12
N ARG A 154 38.55 14.11 32.31
CA ARG A 154 38.43 14.79 31.02
C ARG A 154 37.10 15.50 30.89
N GLU A 155 37.12 16.74 30.42
CA GLU A 155 35.90 17.46 30.05
C GLU A 155 35.26 16.88 28.79
N VAL A 156 33.93 16.95 28.73
CA VAL A 156 33.17 16.54 27.55
C VAL A 156 33.17 17.67 26.53
N THR A 157 33.90 17.44 25.44
CA THR A 157 33.98 18.38 24.32
C THR A 157 32.88 18.12 23.29
N ARG A 158 32.59 19.14 22.48
CA ARG A 158 31.66 18.97 21.35
C ARG A 158 32.33 18.14 20.26
N GLY A 159 31.84 16.91 20.05
CA GLY A 159 32.34 16.03 19.00
C GLY A 159 31.90 16.48 17.60
N ARG A 160 32.51 15.88 16.57
CA ARG A 160 32.06 16.06 15.18
C ARG A 160 30.59 15.64 15.07
N PRO A 161 29.71 16.45 14.43
CA PRO A 161 28.35 16.03 14.18
C PRO A 161 28.36 14.78 13.29
N LEU A 162 27.69 13.72 13.72
CA LEU A 162 27.42 12.57 12.84
C LEU A 162 26.35 12.92 11.78
N LEU A 163 25.62 14.01 12.01
CA LEU A 163 24.66 14.58 11.09
C LEU A 163 25.38 15.36 9.97
N THR A 164 25.92 14.64 9.00
CA THR A 164 26.34 15.26 7.74
C THR A 164 25.11 15.50 6.87
N TRP A 165 25.13 16.54 6.02
CA TRP A 165 24.05 16.78 5.06
C TRP A 165 23.78 15.53 4.19
N ARG A 166 24.82 14.75 3.88
CA ARG A 166 24.76 13.47 3.17
C ARG A 166 23.88 12.45 3.89
N TYR A 167 23.94 12.39 5.22
CA TYR A 167 23.12 11.49 6.02
C TYR A 167 21.64 11.88 5.99
N VAL A 168 21.36 13.19 6.06
CA VAL A 168 20.00 13.73 5.95
C VAL A 168 19.43 13.46 4.56
N VAL A 169 20.19 13.75 3.51
CA VAL A 169 19.80 13.47 2.12
C VAL A 169 19.58 11.98 1.90
N ALA A 170 20.44 11.11 2.43
CA ALA A 170 20.25 9.66 2.34
C ALA A 170 18.96 9.21 3.04
N HIS A 171 18.63 9.76 4.20
CA HIS A 171 17.38 9.44 4.89
C HIS A 171 16.15 9.91 4.11
N ILE A 172 16.18 11.13 3.58
CA ILE A 172 15.10 11.67 2.75
C ILE A 172 14.97 10.85 1.46
N ALA A 173 16.07 10.49 0.82
CA ALA A 173 16.07 9.66 -0.38
C ALA A 173 15.48 8.27 -0.09
N ILE A 174 15.84 7.63 1.02
CA ILE A 174 15.24 6.35 1.43
C ILE A 174 13.73 6.51 1.65
N LEU A 175 13.29 7.54 2.37
CA LEU A 175 11.85 7.80 2.58
C LEU A 175 11.11 8.10 1.28
N ALA A 176 11.72 8.87 0.38
CA ALA A 176 11.15 9.21 -0.93
C ALA A 176 11.07 7.98 -1.82
N THR A 177 12.12 7.15 -1.89
CA THR A 177 12.12 5.89 -2.63
C THR A 177 11.07 4.93 -2.08
N TRP A 178 10.94 4.82 -0.76
CA TRP A 178 9.88 4.01 -0.16
C TRP A 178 8.50 4.51 -0.56
N THR A 179 8.25 5.81 -0.40
CA THR A 179 6.97 6.43 -0.77
C THR A 179 6.67 6.21 -2.25
N LEU A 180 7.66 6.41 -3.13
CA LEU A 180 7.54 6.21 -4.56
C LEU A 180 7.22 4.75 -4.88
N LEU A 181 7.92 3.78 -4.28
CA LEU A 181 7.65 2.35 -4.48
C LEU A 181 6.21 2.00 -4.12
N PHE A 182 5.70 2.46 -2.97
CA PHE A 182 4.31 2.21 -2.60
C PHE A 182 3.30 2.91 -3.53
N VAL A 183 3.62 4.13 -3.98
CA VAL A 183 2.78 4.90 -4.92
C VAL A 183 2.75 4.27 -6.31
N THR A 184 3.86 3.70 -6.80
CA THR A 184 3.97 3.20 -8.17
C THR A 184 3.55 1.74 -8.33
N PHE A 185 3.75 0.89 -7.32
CA PHE A 185 3.51 -0.56 -7.46
C PHE A 185 2.11 -0.99 -7.07
N ASP A 186 1.47 -0.30 -6.14
CA ASP A 186 0.12 -0.63 -5.70
C ASP A 186 -0.55 0.62 -5.13
N PRO A 187 -1.10 1.47 -6.01
CA PRO A 187 -1.69 2.72 -5.57
C PRO A 187 -2.90 2.39 -4.72
N ILE A 188 -2.84 2.67 -3.42
CA ILE A 188 -3.94 2.38 -2.48
C ILE A 188 -5.26 3.05 -2.89
N TRP A 189 -5.19 4.12 -3.70
CA TRP A 189 -6.32 4.78 -4.32
C TRP A 189 -6.90 4.06 -5.55
N HIS A 190 -6.39 2.88 -5.90
CA HIS A 190 -7.00 1.96 -6.87
C HIS A 190 -7.88 0.90 -6.18
N HIS A 191 -7.81 0.79 -4.85
CA HIS A 191 -8.63 -0.14 -4.09
C HIS A 191 -10.07 0.36 -3.97
N GLN A 192 -11.06 -0.53 -4.15
CA GLN A 192 -12.50 -0.25 -4.03
C GLN A 192 -12.95 0.36 -2.68
N ALA A 193 -12.09 0.32 -1.66
CA ALA A 193 -12.36 0.87 -0.34
C ALA A 193 -11.84 2.32 -0.17
N TRP A 194 -11.20 2.85 -1.21
CA TRP A 194 -10.64 4.20 -1.17
C TRP A 194 -11.76 5.24 -1.19
N PRO A 195 -11.74 6.24 -0.28
CA PRO A 195 -12.78 7.26 -0.25
C PRO A 195 -12.93 7.98 -1.60
N GLY A 196 -14.16 8.02 -2.11
CA GLY A 196 -14.50 8.69 -3.37
C GLY A 196 -14.43 7.81 -4.62
N ARG A 197 -14.04 6.53 -4.51
CA ARG A 197 -14.28 5.55 -5.58
C ARG A 197 -15.68 4.97 -5.41
N MET A 198 -16.50 5.14 -6.44
CA MET A 198 -17.83 4.52 -6.52
C MET A 198 -17.75 3.37 -7.52
N GLU A 199 -17.74 2.14 -7.00
CA GLU A 199 -17.60 0.91 -7.78
C GLU A 199 -18.82 0.01 -7.58
N ALA A 200 -19.19 -0.77 -8.60
CA ALA A 200 -20.23 -1.76 -8.45
C ALA A 200 -19.69 -2.97 -7.68
N SER A 201 -20.46 -3.45 -6.72
CA SER A 201 -20.16 -4.67 -5.95
C SER A 201 -20.61 -5.95 -6.68
N ALA A 202 -21.57 -5.84 -7.61
CA ALA A 202 -22.09 -6.96 -8.40
C ALA A 202 -22.65 -6.52 -9.75
N VAL A 203 -22.71 -7.44 -10.72
CA VAL A 203 -23.40 -7.22 -12.00
C VAL A 203 -24.93 -7.42 -11.90
N PRO A 204 -25.73 -6.62 -12.62
CA PRO A 204 -27.17 -6.86 -12.75
C PRO A 204 -27.48 -8.14 -13.54
N ASP A 205 -28.73 -8.62 -13.43
CA ASP A 205 -29.23 -9.70 -14.28
C ASP A 205 -29.53 -9.21 -15.70
N ALA A 206 -28.72 -9.64 -16.68
CA ALA A 206 -28.89 -9.31 -18.10
C ALA A 206 -30.25 -9.76 -18.67
N CYS A 207 -30.77 -10.92 -18.26
CA CYS A 207 -32.05 -11.39 -18.76
C CYS A 207 -33.22 -10.59 -18.18
N GLY A 208 -33.11 -10.12 -16.93
CA GLY A 208 -34.08 -9.20 -16.34
C GLY A 208 -34.21 -7.87 -17.09
N VAL A 209 -33.15 -7.42 -17.78
CA VAL A 209 -33.16 -6.20 -18.61
C VAL A 209 -33.74 -6.46 -20.00
N LEU A 210 -33.35 -7.55 -20.65
CA LEU A 210 -33.80 -7.84 -22.03
C LEU A 210 -35.21 -8.43 -22.11
N ALA A 211 -35.65 -9.19 -21.09
CA ALA A 211 -36.90 -9.95 -21.16
C ALA A 211 -38.16 -9.12 -21.51
N PRO A 212 -38.36 -7.89 -21.01
CA PRO A 212 -39.52 -7.09 -21.40
C PRO A 212 -39.57 -6.76 -22.90
N ALA A 213 -38.42 -6.41 -23.50
CA ALA A 213 -38.35 -6.11 -24.92
C ALA A 213 -38.38 -7.38 -25.78
N ALA A 214 -37.72 -8.46 -25.33
CA ALA A 214 -37.76 -9.75 -26.01
C ALA A 214 -39.19 -10.29 -26.11
N LYS A 215 -39.99 -10.22 -25.02
CA LYS A 215 -41.40 -10.63 -25.02
C LYS A 215 -42.27 -9.87 -26.03
N GLN A 216 -41.95 -8.62 -26.31
CA GLN A 216 -42.65 -7.82 -27.33
C GLN A 216 -42.25 -8.22 -28.76
N MET A 217 -41.03 -8.71 -28.95
CA MET A 217 -40.51 -9.12 -30.27
C MET A 217 -40.80 -10.59 -30.59
N ALA A 218 -40.75 -11.48 -29.60
CA ALA A 218 -41.01 -12.91 -29.72
C ALA A 218 -41.55 -13.47 -28.38
N SER A 219 -42.80 -13.94 -28.37
CA SER A 219 -43.53 -14.27 -27.14
C SER A 219 -43.12 -15.58 -26.46
N THR A 220 -42.46 -16.51 -27.16
CA THR A 220 -42.22 -17.88 -26.70
C THR A 220 -40.75 -18.30 -26.62
N GLU A 221 -39.81 -17.41 -26.91
CA GLU A 221 -38.39 -17.75 -26.91
C GLU A 221 -37.80 -17.81 -25.48
N LYS A 222 -37.04 -18.87 -25.19
CA LYS A 222 -36.25 -18.96 -23.96
C LYS A 222 -34.86 -18.37 -24.19
N PRO A 223 -34.39 -17.45 -23.33
CA PRO A 223 -33.04 -16.93 -23.46
C PRO A 223 -31.99 -17.98 -23.11
N LEU A 224 -30.84 -17.91 -23.78
CA LEU A 224 -29.59 -18.44 -23.26
C LEU A 224 -29.07 -17.47 -22.19
N SER A 225 -28.92 -17.96 -20.96
CA SER A 225 -28.44 -17.18 -19.82
C SER A 225 -27.15 -17.79 -19.28
N VAL A 226 -26.12 -16.98 -19.10
CA VAL A 226 -24.90 -17.34 -18.38
C VAL A 226 -24.70 -16.33 -17.26
N ARG A 227 -24.51 -16.82 -16.04
CA ARG A 227 -24.27 -15.97 -14.87
C ARG A 227 -23.20 -16.60 -14.00
N ASP A 228 -22.10 -15.88 -13.84
CA ASP A 228 -21.08 -16.22 -12.85
C ASP A 228 -21.44 -15.55 -11.52
N ALA A 229 -20.96 -16.11 -10.40
CA ALA A 229 -21.42 -15.77 -9.06
C ALA A 229 -21.34 -14.27 -8.70
N SER A 230 -20.47 -13.49 -9.37
CA SER A 230 -20.35 -12.04 -9.13
C SER A 230 -19.84 -11.22 -10.32
N SER A 231 -19.07 -11.81 -11.24
CA SER A 231 -18.28 -11.04 -12.22
C SER A 231 -18.91 -10.89 -13.61
N ARG A 232 -19.86 -11.77 -13.99
CA ARG A 232 -20.41 -11.81 -15.36
C ARG A 232 -21.88 -12.17 -15.38
N SER A 233 -22.66 -11.46 -16.21
CA SER A 233 -24.04 -11.81 -16.51
C SER A 233 -24.30 -11.58 -17.99
N MET A 234 -24.81 -12.60 -18.68
CA MET A 234 -25.03 -12.60 -20.12
C MET A 234 -26.41 -13.17 -20.43
N CYS A 235 -27.13 -12.52 -21.33
CA CYS A 235 -28.41 -12.98 -21.83
C CYS A 235 -28.49 -12.83 -23.34
N ARG A 236 -28.86 -13.90 -24.04
CA ARG A 236 -28.94 -13.94 -25.49
C ARG A 236 -30.23 -14.61 -25.97
N PHE A 237 -30.89 -13.96 -26.92
CA PHE A 237 -32.03 -14.48 -27.66
C PHE A 237 -31.59 -14.64 -29.12
N ASP A 238 -31.41 -15.87 -29.57
CA ASP A 238 -30.89 -16.17 -30.91
C ASP A 238 -31.90 -15.82 -32.01
N THR A 239 -33.17 -16.10 -31.75
CA THR A 239 -34.25 -15.97 -32.74
C THR A 239 -34.51 -14.50 -33.07
N ILE A 240 -34.35 -13.59 -32.11
CA ILE A 240 -34.42 -12.13 -32.35
C ILE A 240 -33.05 -11.45 -32.39
N SER A 241 -31.97 -12.23 -32.34
CA SER A 241 -30.58 -11.76 -32.41
C SER A 241 -30.31 -10.57 -31.48
N LEU A 242 -30.70 -10.74 -30.22
CA LEU A 242 -30.58 -9.74 -29.15
C LEU A 242 -29.70 -10.30 -28.04
N HIS A 243 -28.63 -9.60 -27.70
CA HIS A 243 -27.62 -10.05 -26.74
C HIS A 243 -27.21 -8.90 -25.83
N LEU A 244 -27.15 -9.14 -24.52
CA LEU A 244 -26.61 -8.23 -23.51
C LEU A 244 -25.61 -8.99 -22.62
N GLU A 245 -24.45 -8.40 -22.40
CA GLU A 245 -23.42 -8.91 -21.49
C GLU A 245 -22.93 -7.81 -20.55
N TYR A 246 -22.89 -8.13 -19.26
CA TYR A 246 -22.20 -7.36 -18.22
C TYR A 246 -20.91 -8.08 -17.82
N ARG A 247 -19.84 -7.31 -17.61
CA ARG A 247 -18.64 -7.75 -16.92
C ARG A 247 -18.22 -6.76 -15.86
N LEU A 248 -17.99 -7.25 -14.66
CA LEU A 248 -17.46 -6.52 -13.53
C LEU A 248 -15.95 -6.76 -13.45
N HIS A 249 -15.20 -5.67 -13.35
CA HIS A 249 -13.75 -5.66 -13.19
C HIS A 249 -13.45 -5.30 -11.73
N GLN A 250 -12.74 -6.18 -11.03
CA GLN A 250 -12.41 -5.98 -9.62
C GLN A 250 -10.91 -5.73 -9.50
N TYR A 251 -10.55 -4.88 -8.54
CA TYR A 251 -9.15 -4.69 -8.18
C TYR A 251 -8.51 -6.04 -7.78
N ALA A 252 -7.37 -6.33 -8.39
CA ALA A 252 -6.48 -7.42 -8.00
C ALA A 252 -5.11 -6.84 -7.67
N LEU A 253 -4.44 -7.42 -6.67
CA LEU A 253 -3.14 -6.94 -6.22
C LEU A 253 -2.11 -6.99 -7.36
N GLY A 254 -1.46 -5.87 -7.65
CA GLY A 254 -0.49 -5.75 -8.75
C GLY A 254 -1.12 -5.55 -10.13
N GLU A 255 -2.44 -5.47 -10.21
CA GLU A 255 -3.18 -5.02 -11.40
C GLU A 255 -3.67 -3.58 -11.22
N ASP A 256 -4.16 -2.98 -12.30
CA ASP A 256 -4.86 -1.71 -12.25
C ASP A 256 -6.19 -1.85 -11.48
N GLY A 257 -6.72 -0.74 -10.95
CA GLY A 257 -8.03 -0.76 -10.30
C GLY A 257 -9.16 -1.18 -11.25
N GLY A 258 -10.29 -1.61 -10.67
CA GLY A 258 -11.42 -2.12 -11.46
C GLY A 258 -11.97 -1.11 -12.47
N ILE A 259 -11.97 0.18 -12.12
CA ILE A 259 -12.39 1.27 -13.02
C ILE A 259 -11.42 1.42 -14.19
N GLU A 260 -10.12 1.42 -13.91
CA GLU A 260 -9.05 1.57 -14.90
C GLU A 260 -9.02 0.37 -15.87
N GLN A 261 -9.27 -0.84 -15.36
CA GLN A 261 -9.41 -2.05 -16.18
C GLN A 261 -10.68 -1.99 -17.05
N ALA A 262 -11.81 -1.52 -16.52
CA ALA A 262 -13.03 -1.32 -17.29
C ALA A 262 -12.86 -0.25 -18.38
N GLU A 263 -12.18 0.86 -18.08
CA GLU A 263 -11.84 1.93 -19.02
C GLU A 263 -10.95 1.41 -20.16
N ARG A 264 -9.91 0.64 -19.82
CA ARG A 264 -9.04 0.00 -20.82
C ARG A 264 -9.81 -0.94 -21.73
N ASN A 265 -10.60 -1.86 -21.16
CA ASN A 265 -11.39 -2.83 -21.93
C ASN A 265 -12.42 -2.14 -22.84
N PHE A 266 -13.05 -1.06 -22.37
CA PHE A 266 -13.94 -0.24 -23.19
C PHE A 266 -13.21 0.40 -24.37
N ARG A 267 -12.00 0.93 -24.16
CA ARG A 267 -11.19 1.56 -25.21
C ARG A 267 -10.60 0.56 -26.21
N GLU A 268 -10.23 -0.63 -25.75
CA GLU A 268 -9.68 -1.70 -26.58
C GLU A 268 -10.75 -2.48 -27.36
N GLY A 269 -12.04 -2.27 -27.05
CA GLY A 269 -13.14 -2.92 -27.76
C GLY A 269 -13.41 -4.35 -27.29
N PHE A 270 -13.21 -4.63 -26.01
CA PHE A 270 -13.54 -5.93 -25.44
C PHE A 270 -14.70 -5.81 -24.42
N PRO A 271 -15.85 -6.47 -24.60
CA PRO A 271 -16.22 -7.40 -25.70
C PRO A 271 -16.97 -6.75 -26.88
N GLY A 272 -17.15 -5.42 -26.90
CA GLY A 272 -17.95 -4.69 -27.90
C GLY A 272 -17.17 -3.65 -28.71
N PRO A 273 -17.83 -2.76 -29.49
CA PRO A 273 -17.12 -1.80 -30.32
C PRO A 273 -16.25 -0.82 -29.52
N ALA A 274 -15.04 -0.56 -30.01
CA ALA A 274 -14.14 0.45 -29.48
C ALA A 274 -14.52 1.85 -29.99
N PRO A 275 -14.21 2.93 -29.24
CA PRO A 275 -14.32 4.30 -29.75
C PRO A 275 -13.52 4.57 -31.03
N SER A 276 -12.45 3.80 -31.27
CA SER A 276 -11.61 3.89 -32.45
C SER A 276 -12.15 3.12 -33.67
N ASP A 277 -13.22 2.34 -33.51
CA ASP A 277 -13.75 1.53 -34.60
C ASP A 277 -14.36 2.39 -35.70
N LYS A 278 -14.27 1.91 -36.94
CA LYS A 278 -14.84 2.62 -38.08
C LYS A 278 -16.37 2.71 -37.95
N GLY A 279 -16.90 3.93 -37.97
CA GLY A 279 -18.33 4.18 -37.82
C GLY A 279 -18.82 4.19 -36.36
N ALA A 280 -17.91 4.11 -35.40
CA ALA A 280 -18.20 4.36 -33.99
C ALA A 280 -18.60 5.83 -33.79
N ARG A 281 -19.69 6.04 -33.05
CA ARG A 281 -20.12 7.36 -32.58
C ARG A 281 -20.38 7.31 -31.06
N PRO A 282 -20.11 8.38 -30.32
CA PRO A 282 -20.44 8.44 -28.90
C PRO A 282 -21.96 8.40 -28.70
N LEU A 283 -22.39 7.75 -27.62
CA LEU A 283 -23.80 7.66 -27.22
C LEU A 283 -24.00 8.31 -25.84
N PRO A 284 -24.33 9.62 -25.77
CA PRO A 284 -24.43 10.31 -24.50
C PRO A 284 -25.62 9.83 -23.65
N GLY A 285 -25.46 9.86 -22.33
CA GLY A 285 -26.50 9.49 -21.38
C GLY A 285 -26.73 7.98 -21.26
N VAL A 286 -25.69 7.18 -21.51
CA VAL A 286 -25.64 5.73 -21.24
C VAL A 286 -24.34 5.46 -20.48
N GLY A 287 -24.45 5.21 -19.17
CA GLY A 287 -23.28 5.05 -18.31
C GLY A 287 -22.43 6.32 -18.20
N ASP A 288 -21.15 6.13 -17.89
CA ASP A 288 -20.13 7.19 -17.89
C ASP A 288 -19.65 7.48 -19.32
N GLU A 289 -19.45 6.41 -20.10
CA GLU A 289 -18.99 6.44 -21.49
C GLU A 289 -19.74 5.36 -22.29
N ALA A 290 -20.13 5.68 -23.52
CA ALA A 290 -20.72 4.70 -24.42
C ALA A 290 -20.44 5.02 -25.88
N THR A 291 -20.34 3.95 -26.67
CA THR A 291 -20.07 3.96 -28.10
C THR A 291 -21.09 3.08 -28.80
N ILE A 292 -21.64 3.56 -29.92
CA ILE A 292 -22.52 2.79 -30.79
C ILE A 292 -21.90 2.67 -32.18
N VAL A 293 -21.93 1.46 -32.72
CA VAL A 293 -21.57 1.14 -34.10
C VAL A 293 -22.79 0.55 -34.77
N THR A 294 -23.12 1.04 -35.97
CA THR A 294 -24.14 0.47 -36.84
C THR A 294 -23.44 -0.02 -38.09
N SER A 295 -23.28 -1.34 -38.24
CA SER A 295 -22.59 -1.95 -39.37
C SER A 295 -23.56 -2.73 -40.23
N THR A 296 -23.43 -2.60 -41.56
CA THR A 296 -24.14 -3.46 -42.51
C THR A 296 -23.22 -4.64 -42.82
N HIS A 297 -23.58 -5.85 -42.39
CA HIS A 297 -22.80 -7.04 -42.75
C HIS A 297 -22.96 -7.33 -44.25
N GLN A 298 -21.85 -7.65 -44.92
CA GLN A 298 -21.77 -7.99 -46.35
C GLN A 298 -22.29 -9.41 -46.66
N ASP A 299 -23.28 -9.90 -45.92
CA ASP A 299 -24.03 -11.09 -46.32
C ASP A 299 -25.05 -10.66 -47.39
N PRO A 300 -25.46 -11.51 -48.35
CA PRO A 300 -26.33 -11.12 -49.46
C PRO A 300 -27.73 -10.64 -49.02
N SER A 301 -28.03 -10.71 -47.72
CA SER A 301 -29.25 -10.24 -47.06
C SER A 301 -29.19 -8.80 -46.50
N ARG A 302 -28.07 -8.06 -46.60
CA ARG A 302 -27.92 -6.68 -46.06
C ARG A 302 -28.43 -6.50 -44.62
N VAL A 303 -28.01 -7.37 -43.73
CA VAL A 303 -28.45 -7.31 -42.34
C VAL A 303 -27.67 -6.22 -41.60
N THR A 304 -28.38 -5.22 -41.07
CA THR A 304 -27.81 -4.14 -40.25
C THR A 304 -27.69 -4.64 -38.81
N GLN A 305 -26.48 -4.68 -38.26
CA GLN A 305 -26.22 -5.00 -36.87
C GLN A 305 -25.91 -3.72 -36.10
N ILE A 306 -26.54 -3.57 -34.94
CA ILE A 306 -26.32 -2.48 -34.00
C ILE A 306 -25.57 -3.05 -32.81
N GLN A 307 -24.40 -2.48 -32.53
CA GLN A 307 -23.60 -2.82 -31.36
C GLN A 307 -23.40 -1.59 -30.50
N ILE A 308 -23.59 -1.74 -29.18
CA ILE A 308 -23.37 -0.69 -28.20
C ILE A 308 -22.42 -1.24 -27.14
N SER A 309 -21.31 -0.54 -26.92
CA SER A 309 -20.42 -0.74 -25.79
C SER A 309 -20.63 0.42 -24.82
N ALA A 310 -20.71 0.17 -23.53
CA ALA A 310 -20.79 1.20 -22.50
C ALA A 310 -20.00 0.82 -21.24
N ARG A 311 -19.63 1.82 -20.45
CA ARG A 311 -18.96 1.67 -19.16
C ARG A 311 -19.71 2.46 -18.10
N LYS A 312 -19.83 1.91 -16.90
CA LYS A 312 -20.29 2.63 -15.70
C LYS A 312 -19.49 2.15 -14.49
N GLY A 313 -18.69 3.02 -13.90
CA GLY A 313 -17.70 2.65 -12.89
C GLY A 313 -16.75 1.56 -13.43
N ASN A 314 -16.69 0.45 -12.70
CA ASN A 314 -15.90 -0.75 -12.99
C ASN A 314 -16.68 -1.84 -13.78
N VAL A 315 -17.82 -1.50 -14.39
CA VAL A 315 -18.62 -2.45 -15.18
C VAL A 315 -18.60 -2.08 -16.65
N THR A 316 -18.28 -3.04 -17.52
CA THR A 316 -18.49 -2.93 -18.97
C THR A 316 -19.79 -3.61 -19.39
N ILE A 317 -20.49 -2.97 -20.33
CA ILE A 317 -21.81 -3.35 -20.83
C ILE A 317 -21.70 -3.50 -22.34
N TRP A 318 -22.09 -4.64 -22.88
CA TRP A 318 -22.12 -4.87 -24.32
C TRP A 318 -23.49 -5.34 -24.77
N LEU A 319 -24.12 -4.56 -25.65
CA LEU A 319 -25.40 -4.86 -26.27
C LEU A 319 -25.17 -5.09 -27.76
N THR A 320 -25.70 -6.19 -28.29
CA THR A 320 -25.77 -6.45 -29.73
C THR A 320 -27.22 -6.71 -30.11
N TYR A 321 -27.67 -6.05 -31.18
CA TYR A 321 -29.01 -6.20 -31.71
C TYR A 321 -29.00 -6.23 -33.24
N THR A 322 -29.63 -7.25 -33.81
CA THR A 322 -29.81 -7.38 -35.25
C THR A 322 -31.30 -7.34 -35.58
N PRO A 323 -31.85 -6.18 -35.99
CA PRO A 323 -33.27 -6.07 -36.35
C PRO A 323 -33.64 -6.92 -37.56
N ARG A 324 -34.81 -7.57 -37.49
CA ARG A 324 -35.45 -8.29 -38.60
C ARG A 324 -36.51 -7.44 -39.34
N LEU A 325 -36.36 -6.13 -39.31
CA LEU A 325 -37.38 -5.21 -39.79
C LEU A 325 -37.24 -4.96 -41.31
N GLU A 326 -38.35 -5.03 -42.04
CA GLU A 326 -38.43 -4.70 -43.47
C GLU A 326 -38.82 -3.21 -43.66
N GLY A 327 -38.13 -2.49 -44.56
CA GLY A 327 -38.42 -1.08 -44.94
C GLY A 327 -37.35 -0.05 -44.52
N GLU A 328 -37.33 1.14 -45.13
CA GLU A 328 -36.31 2.19 -44.88
C GLU A 328 -36.39 2.82 -43.46
N ASP A 329 -37.58 2.95 -42.88
CA ASP A 329 -37.79 3.52 -41.52
C ASP A 329 -37.45 2.54 -40.37
N ALA A 330 -37.13 1.29 -40.70
CA ALA A 330 -36.83 0.22 -39.77
C ALA A 330 -35.58 0.50 -38.92
N THR A 331 -34.54 1.05 -39.55
CA THR A 331 -33.21 1.20 -38.95
C THR A 331 -33.23 2.25 -37.83
N GLY A 332 -33.91 3.39 -38.04
CA GLY A 332 -34.02 4.43 -37.01
C GLY A 332 -34.76 3.94 -35.76
N LYS A 333 -35.84 3.17 -35.94
CA LYS A 333 -36.59 2.56 -34.82
C LYS A 333 -35.77 1.51 -34.09
N ALA A 334 -34.99 0.71 -34.81
CA ALA A 334 -34.10 -0.29 -34.23
C ALA A 334 -32.97 0.35 -33.39
N VAL A 335 -32.37 1.42 -33.90
CA VAL A 335 -31.35 2.20 -33.16
C VAL A 335 -31.96 2.80 -31.90
N ALA A 336 -33.12 3.46 -31.98
CA ALA A 336 -33.78 4.03 -30.81
C ALA A 336 -34.17 2.97 -29.75
N LEU A 337 -34.50 1.75 -30.18
CA LEU A 337 -34.75 0.63 -29.27
C LEU A 337 -33.46 0.14 -28.59
N ALA A 338 -32.38 -0.04 -29.34
CA ALA A 338 -31.08 -0.41 -28.81
C ALA A 338 -30.55 0.63 -27.82
N GLU A 339 -30.67 1.93 -28.14
CA GLU A 339 -30.27 3.02 -27.25
C GLU A 339 -31.09 3.03 -25.94
N ARG A 340 -32.41 2.79 -26.01
CA ARG A 340 -33.26 2.65 -24.81
C ARG A 340 -32.88 1.45 -23.96
N LEU A 341 -32.58 0.30 -24.57
CA LEU A 341 -32.14 -0.90 -23.87
C LEU A 341 -30.76 -0.70 -23.22
N ALA A 342 -29.83 -0.06 -23.92
CA ALA A 342 -28.51 0.26 -23.38
C ALA A 342 -28.61 1.22 -22.19
N ARG A 343 -29.47 2.24 -22.26
CA ARG A 343 -29.74 3.13 -21.13
C ARG A 343 -30.32 2.37 -19.93
N ALA A 344 -31.35 1.57 -20.16
CA ALA A 344 -31.95 0.74 -19.12
C ALA A 344 -30.94 -0.24 -18.51
N ALA A 345 -30.02 -0.78 -19.30
CA ALA A 345 -28.94 -1.64 -18.82
C ALA A 345 -27.97 -0.87 -17.91
N ALA A 346 -27.50 0.30 -18.35
CA ALA A 346 -26.61 1.14 -17.56
C ALA A 346 -27.25 1.65 -16.26
N ASP A 347 -28.55 1.95 -16.26
CA ASP A 347 -29.28 2.40 -15.07
C ASP A 347 -29.40 1.31 -13.99
N ARG A 348 -29.32 0.03 -14.38
CA ARG A 348 -29.36 -1.10 -13.43
C ARG A 348 -28.06 -1.33 -12.68
N VAL A 349 -26.94 -0.79 -13.16
CA VAL A 349 -25.65 -0.86 -12.46
C VAL A 349 -25.68 0.15 -11.30
N VAL A 350 -25.57 -0.37 -10.08
CA VAL A 350 -25.50 0.42 -8.84
C VAL A 350 -24.04 0.54 -8.43
N LEU A 351 -23.62 1.74 -8.07
CA LEU A 351 -22.27 2.02 -7.55
C LEU A 351 -22.41 2.32 -6.05
N ASP A 352 -21.57 1.70 -5.24
CA ASP A 352 -21.56 1.83 -3.77
C ASP A 352 -20.38 2.66 -3.26
#